data_AF-A0A1F9DNB3-F1
#
_entry.id   AF-A0A1F9DNB3-F1
#
_cell.length_a   1.000
_cell.length_b   1.000
_cell.length_c   1.000
_cell.angle_alpha   90.00
_cell.angle_beta   90.00
_cell.angle_gamma   90.00
#
_symmetry.space_group_name_H-M   'P 1'
#
loop_
_entity.id
_entity.type
_entity.pdbx_description
1 polymer ?
#
loop_
_entity_poly.entity_id
_entity_poly.type
_entity_poly.pdbx_seq_one_letter_code
_entity_poly.pdbx_strand_id
1 'polypeptide(L)'
;MKELLDRILDLPRQQKIGVLAGLVVAILLLDYFLFYSPRSDEISKLTQEVESQRNERDKKKKEAANIPKLKEQMAQLDGRLKEAVAQLPDRKEIPDLLSSISNKVKESGLDILIFRPRAENIQEFYAEIPVDIVVRGGFHNVATFFDEVGRLNR
;
A
#
# COMPACT_ATOMS: atom_id res chain seq x y z
N MET A 1 32.06 58.29 -30.72
CA MET A 1 30.62 58.32 -31.07
C MET A 1 30.32 59.30 -32.20
N LYS A 2 30.78 60.56 -32.16
CA LYS A 2 30.59 61.53 -33.26
C LYS A 2 31.26 61.12 -34.59
N GLU A 3 32.52 60.66 -34.57
CA GLU A 3 33.20 60.19 -35.79
C GLU A 3 32.54 58.98 -36.48
N LEU A 4 31.90 58.08 -35.70
CA LEU A 4 31.19 56.93 -36.27
C LEU A 4 29.87 57.37 -36.91
N LEU A 5 29.20 58.38 -36.35
CA LEU A 5 28.00 58.97 -36.93
C LEU A 5 28.31 59.72 -38.23
N ASP A 6 29.35 60.55 -38.25
CA ASP A 6 29.75 61.32 -39.43
C ASP A 6 30.16 60.41 -40.59
N ARG A 7 30.90 59.33 -40.28
CA ARG A 7 31.28 58.33 -41.29
C ARG A 7 30.07 57.61 -41.88
N ILE A 8 29.05 57.27 -41.08
CA ILE A 8 27.79 56.68 -41.55
C ILE A 8 26.96 57.69 -42.38
N LEU A 9 27.06 58.98 -42.07
CA LEU A 9 26.35 60.05 -42.81
C LEU A 9 27.00 60.39 -44.16
N ASP A 10 28.29 60.15 -44.37
CA ASP A 10 28.96 60.39 -45.66
C ASP A 10 28.90 59.20 -46.65
N LEU A 11 28.27 58.08 -46.26
CA LEU A 11 28.17 56.87 -47.07
C LEU A 11 27.12 56.97 -48.22
N PRO A 12 27.35 56.31 -49.38
CA PRO A 12 26.42 56.29 -50.52
C PRO A 12 25.05 55.70 -50.14
N ARG A 13 24.00 56.17 -50.82
CA ARG A 13 22.58 55.94 -50.45
C ARG A 13 22.21 54.46 -50.25
N GLN A 14 22.84 53.54 -50.98
CA GLN A 14 22.64 52.09 -50.84
C GLN A 14 23.19 51.52 -49.53
N GLN A 15 24.36 51.99 -49.07
CA GLN A 15 24.96 51.48 -47.83
C GLN A 15 24.22 51.99 -46.59
N LYS A 16 23.65 53.20 -46.62
CA LYS A 16 22.77 53.71 -45.57
C LYS A 16 21.50 52.86 -45.38
N ILE A 17 20.89 52.42 -46.48
CA ILE A 17 19.72 51.52 -46.44
C ILE A 17 20.11 50.16 -45.85
N GLY A 18 21.28 49.63 -46.22
CA GLY A 18 21.78 48.37 -45.66
C GLY A 18 22.00 48.43 -44.15
N VAL A 19 22.61 49.52 -43.64
CA VAL A 19 22.80 49.72 -42.19
C VAL A 19 21.47 49.86 -41.46
N LEU A 20 20.51 50.60 -42.03
CA LEU A 20 19.17 50.75 -41.44
C LEU A 20 18.43 49.41 -41.39
N ALA A 21 18.44 48.64 -42.48
CA ALA A 21 17.83 47.32 -42.53
C ALA A 21 18.46 46.35 -41.53
N GLY A 22 19.79 46.36 -41.42
CA GLY A 22 20.52 45.56 -40.42
C GLY A 22 20.15 45.93 -38.98
N LEU A 23 20.00 47.24 -38.70
CA LEU A 23 19.60 47.72 -37.37
C LEU A 23 18.16 47.33 -37.03
N VAL A 24 17.23 47.39 -37.99
CA VAL A 24 15.85 46.91 -37.81
C VAL A 24 15.81 45.41 -37.54
N VAL A 25 16.56 44.61 -38.30
CA VAL A 25 16.65 43.15 -38.08
C VAL A 25 17.27 42.85 -36.71
N ALA A 26 18.31 43.58 -36.31
CA ALA A 26 18.93 43.40 -35.00
C ALA A 26 17.96 43.70 -33.85
N ILE A 27 17.14 44.75 -33.97
CA ILE A 27 16.10 45.09 -32.98
C ILE A 27 15.03 43.99 -32.92
N LEU A 28 14.56 43.49 -34.07
CA LEU A 28 13.55 42.42 -34.11
C LEU A 28 14.07 41.11 -33.51
N LEU A 29 15.34 40.76 -33.76
CA LEU A 29 15.96 39.60 -33.14
C LEU A 29 16.12 39.78 -31.63
N LEU A 30 16.57 40.95 -31.17
CA LEU A 30 16.65 41.27 -29.75
C LEU A 30 15.30 41.15 -29.07
N ASP A 31 14.24 41.72 -29.66
CA ASP A 31 12.88 41.64 -29.11
C ASP A 31 12.38 40.20 -29.01
N TYR A 32 12.58 39.41 -30.07
CA TYR A 32 12.19 37.99 -30.11
C TYR A 32 12.93 37.17 -29.04
N PHE A 33 14.25 37.32 -28.91
CA PHE A 33 15.04 36.55 -27.96
C PHE A 33 14.83 36.99 -26.50
N LEU A 34 14.72 38.30 -26.23
CA LEU A 34 14.58 38.82 -24.86
C LEU A 34 13.16 38.74 -24.32
N PHE A 35 12.13 38.95 -25.13
CA PHE A 35 10.76 39.06 -24.65
C PHE A 35 9.87 37.90 -25.06
N TYR A 36 9.97 37.41 -26.29
CA TYR A 36 9.08 36.36 -26.78
C TYR A 36 9.50 34.97 -26.30
N SER A 37 10.79 34.62 -26.44
CA SER A 37 11.31 33.30 -26.03
C SER A 37 11.03 32.96 -24.56
N PRO A 38 11.41 33.77 -23.56
CA PRO A 38 11.25 33.37 -22.16
C PRO A 38 9.77 33.25 -21.76
N ARG A 39 8.89 34.08 -22.32
CA ARG A 39 7.45 34.01 -22.05
C ARG A 39 6.82 32.76 -22.65
N SER A 40 7.23 32.37 -23.86
CA SER A 40 6.77 31.11 -24.47
C SER A 40 7.21 29.90 -23.65
N ASP A 41 8.45 29.90 -23.17
CA ASP A 41 8.98 28.83 -22.32
C ASP A 41 8.28 28.77 -20.96
N GLU A 42 7.98 29.93 -20.35
CA GLU A 42 7.23 30.02 -19.09
C GLU A 42 5.81 29.49 -19.24
N ILE A 43 5.10 29.86 -20.31
CA ILE A 43 3.76 29.34 -20.61
C ILE A 43 3.80 27.82 -20.80
N SER A 44 4.79 27.30 -21.52
CA SER A 44 4.95 25.87 -21.72
C SER A 44 5.18 25.12 -20.39
N LYS A 45 6.08 25.63 -19.54
CA LYS A 45 6.34 25.08 -18.20
C LYS A 45 5.09 25.09 -17.33
N LEU A 46 4.40 26.23 -17.24
CA LEU A 46 3.16 26.35 -16.46
C LEU A 46 2.07 25.40 -16.97
N THR A 47 1.94 25.24 -18.29
CA THR A 47 0.97 24.32 -18.88
C THR A 47 1.28 22.87 -18.49
N GLN A 48 2.55 22.48 -18.57
CA GLN A 48 3.00 21.15 -18.16
C GLN A 48 2.79 20.90 -16.66
N GLU A 49 3.02 21.92 -15.83
CA GLU A 49 2.78 21.83 -14.38
C GLU A 49 1.29 21.74 -14.04
N VAL A 50 0.43 22.49 -14.74
CA VAL A 50 -1.03 22.35 -14.58
C VAL A 50 -1.49 20.95 -14.98
N GLU A 51 -0.95 20.40 -16.06
CA GLU A 51 -1.30 19.04 -16.50
C GLU A 51 -0.84 17.99 -15.48
N SER A 52 0.39 18.10 -14.97
CA SER A 52 0.91 17.17 -13.96
C SER A 52 0.10 17.22 -12.67
N GLN A 53 -0.23 18.42 -12.17
CA GLN A 53 -1.06 18.61 -10.98
C GLN A 53 -2.49 18.09 -11.19
N ARG A 54 -3.08 18.26 -12.38
CA ARG A 54 -4.39 17.69 -12.72
C ARG A 54 -4.36 16.17 -12.69
N ASN A 55 -3.33 15.56 -13.26
CA ASN A 55 -3.15 14.11 -13.26
C ASN A 55 -3.00 13.56 -11.84
N GLU A 56 -2.20 14.22 -10.99
CA GLU A 56 -2.03 13.83 -9.59
C GLU A 56 -3.35 13.94 -8.81
N ARG A 57 -4.07 15.06 -9.00
CA ARG A 57 -5.38 15.30 -8.38
C ARG A 57 -6.40 14.25 -8.81
N ASP A 58 -6.43 13.88 -10.08
CA ASP A 58 -7.35 12.87 -10.60
C ASP A 58 -7.01 11.46 -10.08
N LYS A 59 -5.72 11.13 -9.94
CA LYS A 59 -5.26 9.89 -9.31
C LYS A 59 -5.73 9.80 -7.86
N LYS A 60 -5.44 10.83 -7.05
CA LYS A 60 -5.85 10.89 -5.64
C LYS A 60 -7.37 10.85 -5.49
N LYS A 61 -8.12 11.50 -6.39
CA LYS A 61 -9.59 11.45 -6.39
C LYS A 61 -10.12 10.04 -6.63
N LYS A 62 -9.51 9.28 -7.56
CA LYS A 62 -9.87 7.87 -7.81
C LYS A 62 -9.56 6.98 -6.60
N GLU A 63 -8.41 7.18 -5.98
CA GLU A 63 -8.04 6.45 -4.75
C GLU A 63 -9.01 6.75 -3.60
N ALA A 64 -9.32 8.03 -3.38
CA ALA A 64 -10.28 8.47 -2.36
C ALA A 64 -11.70 7.92 -2.60
N ALA A 65 -12.13 7.80 -3.85
CA ALA A 65 -13.43 7.24 -4.21
C ALA A 65 -13.57 5.76 -3.82
N ASN A 66 -12.47 5.03 -3.68
CA ASN A 66 -12.49 3.63 -3.26
C ASN A 66 -12.52 3.45 -1.72
N ILE A 67 -12.17 4.49 -0.94
CA ILE A 67 -12.12 4.42 0.53
C ILE A 67 -13.46 3.94 1.14
N PRO A 68 -14.64 4.45 0.73
CA PRO A 68 -15.91 3.98 1.29
C PRO A 68 -16.13 2.48 1.09
N LYS A 69 -15.83 1.97 -0.13
CA LYS A 69 -15.93 0.55 -0.45
C LYS A 69 -14.99 -0.31 0.39
N LEU A 70 -13.74 0.12 0.56
CA LEU A 70 -12.78 -0.59 1.40
C LEU A 70 -13.24 -0.61 2.86
N LYS A 71 -13.75 0.50 3.40
CA LYS A 71 -14.30 0.56 4.75
C LYS A 71 -15.48 -0.38 4.94
N GLU A 72 -16.36 -0.48 3.95
CA GLU A 72 -17.47 -1.42 3.97
C GLU A 72 -16.98 -2.88 3.98
N GLN A 73 -16.00 -3.21 3.14
CA GLN A 73 -15.39 -4.54 3.12
C GLN A 73 -14.70 -4.89 4.44
N MET A 74 -14.01 -3.92 5.07
CA MET A 74 -13.44 -4.11 6.40
C MET A 74 -14.54 -4.40 7.43
N ALA A 75 -15.62 -3.62 7.45
CA ALA A 75 -16.73 -3.87 8.38
C ALA A 75 -17.39 -5.24 8.18
N GLN A 76 -17.51 -5.70 6.92
CA GLN A 76 -18.00 -7.05 6.61
C GLN A 76 -17.04 -8.14 7.09
N LEU A 77 -15.73 -7.97 6.89
CA LEU A 77 -14.71 -8.91 7.36
C LEU A 77 -14.66 -8.97 8.89
N ASP A 78 -14.75 -7.83 9.56
CA ASP A 78 -14.84 -7.75 11.03
C ASP A 78 -16.07 -8.48 11.56
N GLY A 79 -17.21 -8.37 10.87
CA GLY A 79 -18.42 -9.13 11.20
C GLY A 79 -18.21 -10.64 11.10
N ARG A 80 -17.66 -11.11 9.97
CA ARG A 80 -17.34 -12.54 9.77
C ARG A 80 -16.29 -13.04 10.77
N LEU A 81 -15.31 -12.21 11.10
CA LEU A 81 -14.31 -12.53 12.10
C LEU A 81 -14.97 -12.70 13.48
N LYS A 82 -15.87 -11.80 13.87
CA LYS A 82 -16.61 -11.93 15.13
C LYS A 82 -17.47 -13.19 15.17
N GLU A 83 -18.12 -13.56 14.07
CA GLU A 83 -18.86 -14.81 13.97
C GLU A 83 -17.95 -16.03 14.11
N ALA A 84 -16.79 -16.04 13.44
CA ALA A 84 -15.81 -17.10 13.55
C ALA A 84 -15.19 -17.20 14.96
N VAL A 85 -14.91 -16.05 15.60
CA VAL A 85 -14.44 -16.00 16.99
C VAL A 85 -15.52 -16.47 17.96
N ALA A 86 -16.79 -16.17 17.72
CA ALA A 86 -17.88 -16.69 18.54
C ALA A 86 -18.06 -18.21 18.39
N GLN A 87 -17.59 -18.81 17.30
CA GLN A 87 -17.48 -20.27 17.16
C GLN A 87 -16.28 -20.85 17.89
N LEU A 88 -15.27 -20.04 18.26
CA LEU A 88 -14.20 -20.53 19.13
C LEU A 88 -14.79 -20.76 20.53
N PRO A 89 -14.80 -21.99 21.05
CA PRO A 89 -15.44 -22.32 22.32
C PRO A 89 -14.87 -21.45 23.45
N ASP A 90 -15.77 -20.85 24.23
CA ASP A 90 -15.41 -19.98 25.34
C ASP A 90 -14.57 -20.74 26.38
N ARG A 91 -13.61 -20.04 27.01
CA ARG A 91 -12.64 -20.54 28.02
C ARG A 91 -13.21 -21.48 29.11
N LYS A 92 -14.52 -21.45 29.34
CA LYS A 92 -15.22 -22.29 30.33
C LYS A 92 -15.32 -23.77 29.94
N GLU A 93 -15.21 -24.12 28.66
CA GLU A 93 -15.36 -25.51 28.22
C GLU A 93 -14.04 -26.30 28.18
N ILE A 94 -12.89 -25.65 28.44
CA ILE A 94 -11.59 -26.32 28.41
C ILE A 94 -11.49 -27.46 29.44
N PRO A 95 -11.91 -27.34 30.71
CA PRO A 95 -11.93 -28.46 31.66
C PRO A 95 -12.78 -29.66 31.19
N ASP A 96 -13.87 -29.39 30.48
CA ASP A 96 -14.78 -30.43 29.96
C ASP A 96 -14.21 -31.12 28.72
N LEU A 97 -13.53 -30.37 27.82
CA LEU A 97 -12.73 -30.94 26.73
C LEU A 97 -11.58 -31.80 27.29
N LEU A 98 -10.88 -31.31 28.31
CA LEU A 98 -9.79 -32.02 28.98
C LEU A 98 -10.26 -33.34 29.62
N SER A 99 -11.43 -33.31 30.25
CA SER A 99 -12.06 -34.50 30.84
C SER A 99 -12.53 -35.48 29.76
N SER A 100 -13.13 -34.98 28.67
CA SER A 100 -13.61 -35.79 27.54
C SER A 100 -12.48 -36.49 26.80
N ILE A 101 -11.36 -35.79 26.57
CA ILE A 101 -10.15 -36.38 25.99
C ILE A 101 -9.58 -37.43 26.94
N SER A 102 -9.45 -37.12 28.24
CA SER A 102 -8.92 -38.08 29.22
C SER A 102 -9.76 -39.36 29.33
N ASN A 103 -11.09 -39.25 29.23
CA ASN A 103 -11.99 -40.41 29.21
C ASN A 103 -11.84 -41.24 27.93
N LYS A 104 -11.76 -40.59 26.75
CA LYS A 104 -11.50 -41.25 25.47
C LYS A 104 -10.16 -42.00 25.45
N VAL A 105 -9.11 -41.42 26.02
CA VAL A 105 -7.79 -42.08 26.09
C VAL A 105 -7.86 -43.39 26.89
N LYS A 106 -8.60 -43.39 28.02
CA LYS A 106 -8.83 -44.60 28.82
C LYS A 106 -9.65 -45.64 28.06
N GLU A 107 -10.68 -45.21 27.31
CA GLU A 107 -11.49 -46.10 26.47
C GLU A 107 -10.67 -46.74 25.32
N SER A 108 -9.70 -46.01 24.76
CA SER A 108 -8.77 -46.53 23.73
C SER A 108 -7.66 -47.44 24.30
N GLY A 109 -7.62 -47.68 25.62
CA GLY A 109 -6.62 -48.53 26.26
C GLY A 109 -5.19 -47.97 26.20
N LEU A 110 -5.05 -46.65 26.22
CA LEU A 110 -3.77 -45.94 26.25
C LEU A 110 -3.49 -45.38 27.65
N ASP A 111 -2.23 -45.37 28.06
CA ASP A 111 -1.78 -44.74 29.31
C ASP A 111 -1.34 -43.29 29.03
N ILE A 112 -2.00 -42.31 29.64
CA ILE A 112 -1.53 -40.92 29.66
C ILE A 112 -0.38 -40.82 30.67
N LEU A 113 0.81 -40.48 30.19
CA LEU A 113 1.98 -40.26 31.04
C LEU A 113 2.06 -38.81 31.51
N ILE A 114 1.82 -37.85 30.61
CA ILE A 114 1.89 -36.42 30.91
C ILE A 114 0.81 -35.70 30.11
N PHE A 115 0.05 -34.84 30.78
CA PHE A 115 -0.83 -33.87 30.14
C PHE A 115 -0.60 -32.52 30.83
N ARG A 116 0.05 -31.57 30.15
CA ARG A 116 0.41 -30.28 30.74
C ARG A 116 0.01 -29.12 29.82
N PRO A 117 -1.02 -28.34 30.20
CA PRO A 117 -1.29 -27.05 29.57
C PRO A 117 -0.12 -26.08 29.83
N ARG A 118 0.32 -25.37 28.79
CA ARG A 118 1.29 -24.29 28.89
C ARG A 118 0.58 -22.95 29.07
N ALA A 119 1.34 -21.91 29.37
CA ALA A 119 0.82 -20.56 29.49
C ALA A 119 0.13 -20.13 28.20
N GLU A 120 -0.98 -19.42 28.36
CA GLU A 120 -1.74 -18.85 27.26
C GLU A 120 -0.93 -17.80 26.50
N ASN A 121 -0.98 -17.86 25.17
CA ASN A 121 -0.39 -16.87 24.29
C ASN A 121 -1.51 -16.05 23.64
N ILE A 122 -1.60 -14.77 24.02
CA ILE A 122 -2.63 -13.85 23.52
C ILE A 122 -2.16 -13.25 22.20
N GLN A 123 -2.89 -13.52 21.12
CA GLN A 123 -2.69 -12.93 19.80
C GLN A 123 -3.68 -11.76 19.60
N GLU A 124 -3.56 -11.03 18.48
CA GLU A 124 -4.40 -9.86 18.21
C GLU A 124 -5.90 -10.18 18.14
N PHE A 125 -6.29 -11.39 17.73
CA PHE A 125 -7.69 -11.77 17.49
C PHE A 125 -8.10 -13.13 18.10
N TYR A 126 -7.20 -13.83 18.78
CA TYR A 126 -7.44 -15.13 19.41
C TYR A 126 -6.42 -15.41 20.51
N ALA A 127 -6.65 -16.44 21.31
CA ALA A 127 -5.66 -16.90 22.28
C ALA A 127 -5.33 -18.37 22.07
N GLU A 128 -4.04 -18.69 22.10
CA GLU A 128 -3.53 -20.05 21.95
C GLU A 128 -3.19 -20.61 23.34
N ILE A 129 -3.65 -21.84 23.62
CA ILE A 129 -3.27 -22.57 24.84
C ILE A 129 -2.55 -23.85 24.40
N PRO A 130 -1.21 -23.86 24.34
CA PRO A 130 -0.47 -25.04 23.93
C PRO A 130 -0.60 -26.14 25.00
N VAL A 131 -0.73 -27.39 24.59
CA VAL A 131 -0.81 -28.53 25.50
C VAL A 131 0.24 -29.57 25.14
N ASP A 132 1.06 -29.94 26.11
CA ASP A 132 2.03 -31.03 25.98
C ASP A 132 1.37 -32.34 26.41
N ILE A 133 1.31 -33.32 25.50
CA ILE A 133 0.70 -34.63 25.73
C ILE A 133 1.73 -35.74 25.48
N VAL A 134 1.89 -36.63 26.46
CA VAL A 134 2.71 -37.84 26.34
C VAL A 134 1.83 -39.05 26.60
N VAL A 135 1.69 -39.92 25.60
CA VAL A 135 0.91 -41.16 25.66
C VAL A 135 1.81 -42.38 25.47
N ARG A 136 1.42 -43.51 26.07
CA ARG A 136 2.07 -44.81 25.90
C ARG A 136 1.02 -45.87 25.57
N GLY A 137 1.32 -46.70 24.58
CA GLY A 137 0.49 -47.86 24.23
C GLY A 137 0.87 -48.46 22.88
N GLY A 138 0.03 -49.36 22.38
CA GLY A 138 0.21 -50.00 21.07
C GLY A 138 0.01 -49.01 19.91
N PHE A 139 0.75 -49.20 18.82
CA PHE A 139 0.72 -48.32 17.64
C PHE A 139 -0.70 -48.08 17.11
N HIS A 140 -1.52 -49.12 17.01
CA HIS A 140 -2.88 -49.01 16.51
C HIS A 140 -3.75 -48.12 17.39
N ASN A 141 -3.65 -48.27 18.72
CA ASN A 141 -4.41 -47.47 19.67
C ASN A 141 -4.01 -45.98 19.61
N VAL A 142 -2.71 -45.71 19.43
CA VAL A 142 -2.21 -44.34 19.23
C VAL A 142 -2.76 -43.72 17.95
N ALA A 143 -2.78 -44.47 16.85
CA ALA A 143 -3.35 -43.99 15.58
C ALA A 143 -4.85 -43.68 15.69
N THR A 144 -5.62 -44.57 16.32
CA THR A 144 -7.05 -44.37 16.58
C THR A 144 -7.31 -43.14 17.46
N PHE A 145 -6.49 -42.94 18.49
CA PHE A 145 -6.60 -41.76 19.36
C PHE A 145 -6.41 -40.43 18.59
N PHE A 146 -5.41 -40.35 17.69
CA PHE A 146 -5.21 -39.15 16.88
C PHE A 146 -6.38 -38.87 15.92
N ASP A 147 -6.95 -39.91 15.29
CA ASP A 147 -8.14 -39.78 14.43
C ASP A 147 -9.36 -39.30 15.23
N GLU A 148 -9.59 -39.87 16.41
CA GLU A 148 -10.68 -39.46 17.29
C GLU A 148 -10.55 -38.01 17.80
N VAL A 149 -9.33 -37.60 18.17
CA VAL A 149 -9.03 -36.22 18.60
C VAL A 149 -9.21 -35.21 17.46
N GLY A 150 -8.91 -35.61 16.22
CA GLY A 150 -9.14 -34.82 15.01
C GLY A 150 -10.61 -34.67 14.63
N ARG A 151 -11.48 -35.57 15.10
CA ARG A 151 -12.93 -35.56 14.86
C ARG A 151 -13.76 -34.92 15.96
N LEU A 152 -13.16 -34.51 17.09
CA LEU A 152 -13.87 -33.68 18.05
C LEU A 152 -14.29 -32.38 17.36
N ASN A 153 -15.60 -32.13 17.27
CA ASN A 153 -16.13 -30.84 16.83
C ASN A 153 -15.67 -29.78 17.84
N ARG A 154 -14.85 -28.85 17.36
CA ARG A 154 -14.36 -27.66 18.08
C ARG A 154 -14.53 -26.46 17.17
#